data_AF-A0A4Z0GQJ4-F1
#
_entry.id   AF-A0A4Z0GQJ4-F1
#
_cell.length_a   1.000
_cell.length_b   1.000
_cell.length_c   1.000
_cell.angle_alpha   90.00
_cell.angle_beta   90.00
_cell.angle_gamma   90.00
#
_symmetry.space_group_name_H-M   'P 1'
#
loop_
_entity.id
_entity.type
_entity.pdbx_description
1 polymer ?
#
loop_
_entity_poly.entity_id
_entity_poly.type
_entity_poly.pdbx_seq_one_letter_code
_entity_poly.pdbx_strand_id
1 'polypeptide(L)' 'MLYNYQITVINQDRSKQIVDRYRQNLEEDLGLFLVNIGGETWEAIDNSEGACYIEEFDNYDDAVRYLMGDEEVMVKLGY' A
#
# COMPACT_ATOMS: atom_id res chain seq x y z
N MET A 1 -7.66 -18.73 -2.47
CA MET A 1 -6.89 -18.72 -1.20
C MET A 1 -6.94 -17.29 -0.73
N LEU A 2 -7.69 -16.98 0.32
CA LEU A 2 -7.63 -15.64 0.93
C LEU A 2 -6.33 -15.60 1.71
N TYR A 3 -5.28 -15.03 1.14
CA TYR A 3 -4.07 -14.75 1.90
C TYR A 3 -4.46 -13.74 2.98
N ASN A 4 -4.32 -14.12 4.24
CA ASN A 4 -4.43 -13.19 5.37
C ASN A 4 -3.21 -12.28 5.34
N TYR A 5 -3.17 -11.35 4.40
CA TYR A 5 -2.15 -10.31 4.43
C TYR A 5 -2.45 -9.37 5.59
N GLN A 6 -1.46 -9.22 6.47
CA GLN A 6 -1.51 -8.23 7.53
C GLN A 6 -1.04 -6.90 6.97
N ILE A 7 -1.85 -5.86 7.10
CA ILE A 7 -1.44 -4.49 6.79
C ILE A 7 -0.42 -4.03 7.84
N THR A 8 0.74 -3.60 7.39
CA THR A 8 1.82 -3.09 8.25
C THR A 8 1.89 -1.58 8.15
N VAL A 9 1.64 -0.89 9.28
CA VAL A 9 1.83 0.56 9.34
C VAL A 9 3.31 0.88 9.45
N ILE A 10 3.82 1.71 8.54
CA ILE A 10 5.23 2.10 8.47
C ILE A 10 5.37 3.62 8.39
N ASN A 11 6.59 4.13 8.58
CA ASN A 11 6.88 5.54 8.40
C ASN A 11 7.30 5.85 6.95
N GLN A 12 7.37 7.14 6.60
CA GLN A 12 7.73 7.60 5.25
C GLN A 12 9.13 7.16 4.81
N ASP A 13 10.08 7.04 5.74
CA ASP A 13 11.44 6.58 5.40
C ASP A 13 11.44 5.10 4.97
N ARG A 14 10.62 4.28 5.63
CA ARG A 14 10.45 2.88 5.26
C ARG A 14 9.67 2.71 3.96
N SER A 15 8.68 3.56 3.70
CA SER A 15 8.00 3.62 2.40
C SER A 15 8.99 3.86 1.27
N LYS A 16 9.84 4.89 1.38
CA LYS A 16 10.89 5.18 0.40
C LYS A 16 11.81 3.99 0.15
N GLN A 17 12.21 3.27 1.20
CA GLN A 17 13.05 2.08 1.06
C GLN A 17 12.35 0.97 0.24
N ILE A 18 11.06 0.74 0.46
CA ILE A 18 10.29 -0.28 -0.27
C ILE A 18 10.24 0.09 -1.76
N VAL A 19 9.87 1.34 -2.06
CA VAL A 19 9.78 1.85 -3.43
C VAL A 19 11.15 1.84 -4.12
N ASP A 20 12.21 2.23 -3.42
CA ASP A 20 13.57 2.25 -3.97
C ASP A 20 14.10 0.84 -4.25
N ARG A 21 13.74 -0.16 -3.43
CA ARG A 21 14.11 -1.57 -3.67
C ARG A 21 13.41 -2.13 -4.90
N TYR A 22 12.10 -1.89 -5.04
CA TYR A 22 11.35 -2.25 -6.25
C TYR A 22 11.97 -1.63 -7.51
N ARG A 23 12.24 -0.32 -7.50
CA ARG A 23 12.86 0.39 -8.65
C ARG A 23 14.23 -0.15 -9.04
N GLN A 24 14.97 -0.68 -8.08
CA GLN A 24 16.31 -1.22 -8.29
C GLN A 24 16.31 -2.73 -8.60
N ASN A 25 15.14 -3.37 -8.69
CA ASN A 25 14.99 -4.83 -8.80
C ASN A 25 15.81 -5.58 -7.73
N LEU A 26 15.84 -5.05 -6.50
CA LEU A 26 16.46 -5.71 -5.36
C LEU A 26 15.48 -6.72 -4.76
N GLU A 27 15.97 -7.57 -3.86
CA GLU A 27 15.08 -8.36 -3.00
C GLU A 27 14.02 -7.45 -2.39
N GLU A 28 12.75 -7.85 -2.42
CA GLU A 28 11.64 -6.98 -2.05
C GLU A 28 11.08 -7.32 -0.67
N ASP A 29 10.65 -6.28 0.04
CA ASP A 29 9.81 -6.48 1.21
C ASP A 29 8.38 -6.66 0.73
N LEU A 30 7.97 -7.93 0.59
CA LEU A 30 6.61 -8.27 0.17
C LEU A 30 5.62 -7.98 1.30
N GLY A 31 4.49 -7.36 0.95
CA GLY A 31 3.42 -7.11 1.89
C GLY A 31 2.52 -5.94 1.52
N LEU A 32 1.58 -5.67 2.41
CA LEU A 32 0.68 -4.52 2.35
C LEU A 32 1.15 -3.50 3.38
N PHE A 33 1.43 -2.29 2.94
CA PHE A 33 1.96 -1.24 3.80
C PHE A 33 1.07 -0.01 3.79
N LEU A 34 0.98 0.64 4.94
CA LEU A 34 0.19 1.84 5.13
C LEU A 34 1.05 2.92 5.78
N VAL A 35 0.99 4.14 5.25
CA VAL A 35 1.86 5.25 5.62
C VAL A 35 1.01 6.50 5.86
N ASN A 36 1.16 7.16 7.00
CA ASN A 36 0.62 8.51 7.16
C ASN A 36 1.62 9.52 6.58
N ILE A 37 1.24 10.19 5.49
CA ILE A 37 2.10 11.17 4.82
C ILE A 37 1.86 12.60 5.29
N GLY A 38 0.82 12.82 6.09
CA GLY A 38 0.57 14.06 6.82
C GLY A 38 -0.92 14.31 7.05
N GLY A 39 -1.30 14.77 8.25
CA GLY A 39 -2.69 15.10 8.57
C GLY A 39 -3.61 13.88 8.39
N GLU A 40 -4.60 14.04 7.52
CA GLU A 40 -5.57 13.00 7.16
C GLU A 40 -5.16 12.19 5.92
N THR A 41 -4.02 12.51 5.29
CA THR A 41 -3.56 11.86 4.06
C THR A 41 -2.74 10.60 4.35
N TRP A 42 -3.10 9.52 3.66
CA TRP A 42 -2.50 8.20 3.76
C TRP A 42 -2.04 7.69 2.41
N GLU A 43 -0.89 7.04 2.38
CA GLU A 43 -0.37 6.30 1.23
C GLU A 43 -0.51 4.80 1.51
N ALA A 44 -1.15 4.08 0.59
CA ALA A 44 -1.32 2.65 0.62
C ALA A 44 -0.38 2.02 -0.42
N ILE A 45 0.44 1.07 0.01
CA ILE A 45 1.40 0.37 -0.86
C ILE A 45 1.03 -1.12 -0.88
N ASP A 46 0.55 -1.60 -2.02
CA ASP A 46 0.43 -3.03 -2.28
C ASP A 46 1.71 -3.52 -2.96
N ASN A 47 2.58 -4.12 -2.16
CA ASN A 47 3.73 -4.86 -2.64
C ASN A 47 3.62 -6.37 -2.34
N SER A 48 2.39 -6.91 -2.26
CA SER A 48 2.17 -8.30 -1.88
C SER A 48 2.69 -9.31 -2.93
N GLU A 49 2.68 -8.90 -4.20
CA GLU A 49 3.15 -9.71 -5.34
C GLU A 49 4.44 -9.17 -5.99
N GLY A 50 5.06 -8.15 -5.39
CA GLY A 50 6.29 -7.52 -5.87
C GLY A 50 6.11 -6.57 -7.07
N ALA A 51 4.90 -6.01 -7.22
CA ALA A 51 4.57 -5.03 -8.26
C ALA A 51 4.56 -3.58 -7.74
N CYS A 52 4.62 -3.39 -6.42
CA CYS A 52 4.66 -2.11 -5.73
C CYS A 52 3.64 -1.07 -6.24
N TYR A 53 2.34 -1.39 -6.17
CA TYR A 53 1.28 -0.43 -6.43
C TYR A 53 1.15 0.57 -5.28
N ILE A 54 0.94 1.85 -5.61
CA ILE A 54 0.90 2.95 -4.64
C ILE A 54 -0.29 3.83 -4.95
N GLU A 55 -1.13 4.10 -3.95
CA GLU A 55 -2.28 4.99 -4.04
C GLU A 55 -2.36 5.92 -2.81
N GLU A 56 -2.80 7.15 -3.02
CA GLU A 56 -2.99 8.15 -1.96
C GLU A 56 -4.48 8.36 -1.66
N PHE A 57 -4.80 8.49 -0.37
CA PHE A 57 -6.16 8.66 0.13
C PHE A 57 -6.23 9.78 1.17
N ASP A 58 -7.35 10.51 1.17
CA ASP A 58 -7.62 11.58 2.15
C ASP A 58 -8.13 11.04 3.51
N ASN A 59 -8.18 9.72 3.68
CA ASN A 59 -8.56 9.10 4.95
C ASN A 59 -7.97 7.69 5.10
N TYR A 60 -7.86 7.24 6.36
CA TYR A 60 -7.32 5.94 6.73
C TYR A 60 -8.18 4.77 6.23
N ASP A 61 -9.50 4.91 6.30
CA ASP A 61 -10.43 3.79 6.06
C ASP A 61 -10.41 3.37 4.58
N ASP A 62 -10.43 4.33 3.65
CA ASP A 62 -10.36 4.04 2.21
C ASP A 62 -9.01 3.42 1.82
N ALA A 63 -7.91 3.90 2.42
CA ALA A 63 -6.58 3.32 2.21
C ALA A 63 -6.51 1.85 2.67
N VAL A 64 -7.10 1.53 3.81
CA VAL A 64 -7.21 0.14 4.30
C VAL A 64 -8.10 -0.70 3.38
N ARG A 65 -9.26 -0.17 2.96
CA ARG A 65 -10.18 -0.88 2.07
C ARG A 65 -9.54 -1.21 0.72
N TYR A 66 -8.75 -0.29 0.16
CA TYR A 66 -7.94 -0.56 -1.04
C TYR A 66 -6.99 -1.75 -0.83
N LEU A 67 -6.18 -1.74 0.24
CA LEU A 67 -5.24 -2.84 0.53
C LEU A 67 -5.93 -4.18 0.79
N MET A 68 -7.16 -4.15 1.27
CA MET A 68 -7.98 -5.36 1.47
C MET A 68 -8.70 -5.84 0.19
N GLY A 69 -8.56 -5.12 -0.93
CA GLY A 69 -9.21 -5.44 -2.19
C GLY A 69 -10.72 -5.20 -2.19
N ASP A 70 -11.21 -4.19 -1.46
CA ASP A 70 -12.62 -3.83 -1.44
C ASP A 70 -13.11 -3.38 -2.83
N GLU A 71 -14.03 -4.15 -3.43
CA GLU A 71 -14.53 -3.93 -4.78
C GLU A 71 -15.05 -2.50 -5.02
N GLU A 72 -15.67 -1.87 -4.02
CA GLU A 72 -16.21 -0.51 -4.19
C GLU A 72 -15.10 0.52 -4.36
N VAL A 73 -14.01 0.37 -3.61
CA VAL A 73 -12.83 1.24 -3.72
C VAL A 73 -12.10 0.98 -5.03
N MET A 74 -11.94 -0.29 -5.42
CA MET A 74 -11.29 -0.67 -6.68
C MET A 74 -12.03 -0.11 -7.90
N VAL A 75 -13.36 -0.20 -7.94
CA VAL A 75 -14.19 0.36 -9.01
C VAL A 75 -14.09 1.89 -9.08
N LYS A 76 -14.02 2.58 -7.93
CA LYS A 76 -13.84 4.05 -7.89
C LYS A 76 -12.50 4.49 -8.49
N LEU A 77 -11.45 3.69 -8.30
CA LEU A 77 -10.11 3.93 -8.84
C LEU A 77 -9.96 3.49 -10.31
N GLY A 78 -10.92 2.73 -10.84
CA GLY A 78 -10.94 2.27 -12.24
C GLY A 78 -10.16 0.97 -12.47
N TYR A 79 -9.96 0.16 -11.43
CA TYR A 79 -9.39 -1.18 -11.48
C TYR A 79 -10.42 -2.26 -11.84
#